data_AF-A0A7Y2K5Q2-F1
#
_entry.id   AF-A0A7Y2K5Q2-F1
#
_cell.length_a   1.000
_cell.length_b   1.000
_cell.length_c   1.000
_cell.angle_alpha   90.00
_cell.angle_beta   90.00
_cell.angle_gamma   90.00
#
_symmetry.space_group_name_H-M   'P 1'
#
loop_
_entity.id
_entity.type
_entity.pdbx_description
1 polymer ?
#
loop_
_entity_poly.entity_id
_entity_poly.type
_entity_poly.pdbx_seq_one_letter_code
_entity_poly.pdbx_strand_id
1 'polypeptide(L)'
;VIDTVGGEQTYLFYGFVTSVEEDDKTPLQALSLLLRDKIIFDIREKQGMAYRMGAGINIIGDKALFNINLGTRPENVDKLLPQLPKFFTTEYAGTYSDEELTKSVNMYLGRMMFRRLSSINQAYYLAHSYYFEGDIYADEEILDRLKEVKLEDVNRVAEKYLKVINPVEVIVH
;
A
#
# COMPACT_ATOMS: atom_id res chain seq x y z
N VAL A 1 7.35 1.68 39.32
CA VAL A 1 6.49 0.88 38.44
C VAL A 1 6.21 1.75 37.23
N ILE A 2 6.90 1.51 36.12
CA ILE A 2 6.65 2.24 34.87
C ILE A 2 5.39 1.61 34.29
N ASP A 3 4.31 2.37 34.30
CA ASP A 3 2.99 1.97 33.85
C ASP A 3 3.01 1.85 32.32
N THR A 4 3.27 0.65 31.80
CA THR A 4 3.17 0.36 30.37
C THR A 4 1.70 0.21 30.01
N VAL A 5 1.05 1.32 29.64
CA VAL A 5 -0.37 1.38 29.23
C VAL A 5 -0.62 0.70 27.85
N GLY A 6 0.27 -0.17 27.39
CA GLY A 6 0.08 -1.04 26.24
C GLY A 6 0.58 -2.42 26.59
N GLY A 7 -0.29 -3.44 26.47
CA GLY A 7 0.13 -4.84 26.60
C GLY A 7 1.26 -5.18 25.63
N GLU A 8 2.00 -6.25 25.93
CA GLU A 8 3.11 -6.76 25.13
C GLU A 8 2.71 -6.84 23.64
N GLN A 9 3.55 -6.31 22.75
CA GLN A 9 3.31 -6.29 21.31
C GLN A 9 4.48 -6.91 20.57
N THR A 10 4.17 -7.75 19.59
CA THR A 10 5.13 -8.19 18.58
C THR A 10 4.89 -7.41 17.29
N TYR A 11 5.97 -6.89 16.70
CA TYR A 11 5.95 -6.21 15.41
C TYR A 11 6.36 -7.16 14.31
N LEU A 12 5.54 -7.24 13.27
CA LEU A 12 5.78 -8.07 12.08
C LEU A 12 6.01 -7.16 10.88
N PHE A 13 6.98 -7.54 10.05
CA PHE A 13 7.13 -7.04 8.69
C PHE A 13 7.23 -8.22 7.74
N TYR A 14 6.51 -8.16 6.63
CA TYR A 14 6.63 -9.08 5.52
C TYR A 14 6.61 -8.30 4.23
N GLY A 15 7.55 -8.56 3.32
CA GLY A 15 7.50 -7.94 2.00
C GLY A 15 8.54 -8.45 1.01
N PHE A 16 8.38 -8.07 -0.24
CA PHE A 16 9.31 -8.39 -1.32
C PHE A 16 9.42 -7.21 -2.28
N VAL A 17 10.54 -7.16 -3.02
CA VAL A 17 10.83 -6.08 -3.95
C VAL A 17 10.96 -6.64 -5.36
N THR A 18 10.39 -5.94 -6.34
CA THR A 18 10.59 -6.21 -7.77
C THR A 18 10.89 -4.92 -8.52
N SER A 19 11.56 -5.04 -9.68
CA SER A 19 11.60 -3.95 -10.64
C SER A 19 10.25 -3.76 -11.32
N VAL A 20 9.95 -2.52 -11.69
CA VAL A 20 8.70 -2.11 -12.35
C VAL A 20 8.98 -1.19 -13.53
N GLU A 21 8.16 -1.32 -14.56
CA GLU A 21 8.18 -0.43 -15.74
C GLU A 21 7.43 0.86 -15.47
N GLU A 22 7.78 1.94 -16.17
CA GLU A 22 7.20 3.28 -15.97
C GLU A 22 5.67 3.30 -16.16
N ASP A 23 5.20 2.66 -17.23
CA ASP A 23 3.77 2.59 -17.58
C ASP A 23 2.94 1.79 -16.56
N ASP A 24 3.61 0.95 -15.76
CA ASP A 24 2.97 0.12 -14.75
C ASP A 24 2.87 0.79 -13.38
N LYS A 25 3.54 1.93 -13.17
CA LYS A 25 3.56 2.60 -11.85
C LYS A 25 2.18 3.08 -11.40
N THR A 26 1.42 3.73 -12.27
CA THR A 26 0.08 4.24 -11.90
C THR A 26 -0.93 3.10 -11.69
N PRO A 27 -1.01 2.08 -12.56
CA PRO A 27 -1.84 0.90 -12.28
C PRO A 27 -1.43 0.19 -10.98
N LEU A 28 -0.13 0.08 -10.68
CA LEU A 28 0.35 -0.49 -9.41
C LEU A 28 -0.03 0.37 -8.21
N GLN A 29 -0.03 1.69 -8.34
CA GLN A 29 -0.53 2.58 -7.29
C GLN A 29 -2.02 2.35 -7.03
N ALA A 30 -2.84 2.17 -8.08
CA ALA A 30 -4.24 1.81 -7.92
C ALA A 30 -4.43 0.45 -7.23
N LEU A 31 -3.67 -0.57 -7.65
CA LEU A 31 -3.63 -1.89 -7.00
C LEU A 31 -3.24 -1.77 -5.51
N SER A 32 -2.26 -0.92 -5.20
CA SER A 32 -1.84 -0.68 -3.81
C SER A 32 -2.97 -0.13 -2.95
N LEU A 33 -3.80 0.77 -3.48
CA LEU A 33 -4.92 1.33 -2.73
C LEU A 33 -5.95 0.25 -2.38
N LEU A 34 -6.26 -0.60 -3.36
CA LEU A 34 -7.19 -1.72 -3.23
C LEU A 34 -6.67 -2.78 -2.24
N LEU A 35 -5.41 -3.20 -2.39
CA LEU A 35 -4.76 -4.16 -1.49
C LEU A 35 -4.71 -3.63 -0.06
N ARG A 36 -4.30 -2.36 0.12
CA ARG A 36 -4.26 -1.75 1.45
C ARG A 36 -5.61 -1.82 2.14
N ASP A 37 -6.66 -1.37 1.46
CA ASP A 37 -7.99 -1.28 2.06
C ASP A 37 -8.53 -2.68 2.41
N LYS A 38 -8.32 -3.69 1.53
CA LYS A 38 -8.76 -5.08 1.74
C LYS A 38 -7.97 -5.81 2.84
N ILE A 39 -6.63 -5.69 2.84
CA ILE A 39 -5.75 -6.35 3.83
C ILE A 39 -6.01 -5.78 5.23
N ILE A 40 -6.12 -4.46 5.34
CA ILE A 40 -6.44 -3.83 6.63
C ILE A 40 -7.80 -4.30 7.12
N PHE A 41 -8.82 -4.33 6.26
CA PHE A 41 -10.14 -4.83 6.65
C PHE A 41 -10.10 -6.29 7.12
N ASP A 42 -9.39 -7.17 6.42
CA ASP A 42 -9.29 -8.59 6.76
C ASP A 42 -8.54 -8.85 8.08
N ILE A 43 -7.44 -8.14 8.36
CA ILE A 43 -6.64 -8.35 9.57
C ILE A 43 -7.24 -7.62 10.77
N ARG A 44 -7.63 -6.35 10.59
CA ARG A 44 -8.09 -5.49 11.68
C ARG A 44 -9.55 -5.68 11.98
N GLU A 45 -10.42 -5.57 10.98
CA GLU A 45 -11.86 -5.50 11.20
C GLU A 45 -12.50 -6.90 11.29
N LYS A 46 -12.09 -7.85 10.43
CA LYS A 46 -12.62 -9.23 10.51
C LYS A 46 -11.98 -10.06 11.62
N GLN A 47 -10.67 -9.93 11.81
CA GLN A 47 -9.90 -10.81 12.70
C GLN A 47 -9.54 -10.18 14.04
N GLY A 48 -9.55 -8.84 14.16
CA GLY A 48 -9.20 -8.15 15.40
C GLY A 48 -7.73 -8.32 15.83
N MET A 49 -6.84 -8.73 14.91
CA MET A 49 -5.48 -9.14 15.27
C MET A 49 -4.47 -8.00 15.30
N ALA A 50 -4.71 -6.89 14.58
CA ALA A 50 -3.82 -5.75 14.59
C ALA A 50 -4.59 -4.44 14.45
N TYR A 51 -4.17 -3.41 15.18
CA TYR A 51 -4.81 -2.09 15.12
C TYR A 51 -3.97 -1.05 14.37
N ARG A 52 -2.65 -1.07 14.59
CA ARG A 52 -1.67 -0.25 13.88
C ARG A 52 -0.98 -1.12 12.84
N MET A 53 -1.27 -0.87 11.58
CA MET A 53 -0.71 -1.62 10.45
C MET A 53 -0.64 -0.75 9.20
N GLY A 54 0.31 -1.08 8.34
CA GLY A 54 0.40 -0.61 6.96
C GLY A 54 0.43 -1.81 6.02
N ALA A 55 -0.18 -1.66 4.84
CA ALA A 55 -0.12 -2.64 3.78
C ALA A 55 -0.16 -1.92 2.43
N GLY A 56 0.42 -2.52 1.40
CA GLY A 56 0.35 -2.02 0.03
C GLY A 56 1.67 -2.12 -0.70
N ILE A 57 1.82 -1.26 -1.70
CA ILE A 57 2.94 -1.23 -2.63
C ILE A 57 3.52 0.18 -2.58
N ASN A 58 4.81 0.29 -2.26
CA ASN A 58 5.56 1.54 -2.29
C ASN A 58 6.51 1.52 -3.49
N ILE A 59 6.41 2.51 -4.37
CA ILE A 59 7.22 2.61 -5.59
C ILE A 59 8.25 3.72 -5.40
N ILE A 60 9.52 3.41 -5.65
CA ILE A 60 10.63 4.38 -5.63
C ILE A 60 11.52 4.09 -6.83
N GLY A 61 11.65 5.06 -7.74
CA GLY A 61 12.39 4.86 -8.99
C GLY A 61 11.81 3.70 -9.80
N ASP A 62 12.65 2.73 -10.14
CA ASP A 62 12.27 1.51 -10.88
C ASP A 62 11.90 0.32 -9.98
N LYS A 63 11.75 0.53 -8.66
CA LYS A 63 11.48 -0.55 -7.69
C LYS A 63 10.13 -0.38 -7.02
N ALA A 64 9.45 -1.51 -6.79
CA ALA A 64 8.24 -1.59 -5.99
C ALA A 64 8.42 -2.56 -4.82
N LEU A 65 8.13 -2.07 -3.61
CA LEU A 65 8.08 -2.83 -2.37
C LEU A 65 6.63 -3.19 -2.04
N PHE A 66 6.29 -4.47 -2.15
CA PHE A 66 5.04 -5.05 -1.68
C PHE A 66 5.24 -5.42 -0.22
N ASN A 67 4.48 -4.83 0.71
CA ASN A 67 4.71 -5.06 2.12
C ASN A 67 3.44 -5.02 2.98
N ILE A 68 3.51 -5.72 4.10
CA ILE A 68 2.61 -5.61 5.24
C ILE A 68 3.50 -5.40 6.46
N ASN A 69 3.18 -4.39 7.27
CA ASN A 69 3.79 -4.14 8.56
C ASN A 69 2.69 -3.95 9.60
N LEU A 70 2.80 -4.58 10.76
CA LEU A 70 1.76 -4.52 11.78
C LEU A 70 2.30 -4.78 13.18
N GLY A 71 1.67 -4.14 14.17
CA GLY A 71 1.80 -4.52 15.58
C GLY A 71 0.65 -5.42 16.00
N THR A 72 0.96 -6.56 16.62
CA THR A 72 -0.03 -7.54 17.11
C THR A 72 0.34 -8.02 18.52
N ARG A 73 -0.54 -8.82 19.14
CA ARG A 73 -0.24 -9.50 20.40
C ARG A 73 0.59 -10.75 20.12
N PRO A 74 1.52 -11.15 21.02
CA PRO A 74 2.38 -12.32 20.81
C PRO A 74 1.61 -13.60 20.44
N GLU A 75 0.44 -13.84 21.03
CA GLU A 75 -0.38 -15.03 20.76
C GLU A 75 -0.96 -15.12 19.34
N ASN A 76 -0.98 -14.00 18.59
CA ASN A 76 -1.51 -13.97 17.22
C ASN A 76 -0.46 -14.28 16.16
N VAL A 77 0.83 -14.27 16.51
CA VAL A 77 1.94 -14.36 15.54
C VAL A 77 1.86 -15.64 14.72
N ASP A 78 1.70 -16.80 15.39
CA ASP A 78 1.62 -18.11 14.73
C ASP A 78 0.43 -18.22 13.78
N LYS A 79 -0.64 -17.46 14.02
CA LYS A 79 -1.81 -17.43 13.15
C LYS A 79 -1.66 -16.44 11.99
N LEU A 80 -0.92 -15.34 12.17
CA LEU A 80 -0.77 -14.29 11.17
C LEU A 80 0.30 -14.59 10.14
N LEU A 81 1.47 -15.10 10.55
CA LEU A 81 2.61 -15.33 9.65
C LEU A 81 2.23 -16.14 8.40
N PRO A 82 1.50 -17.27 8.49
CA PRO A 82 1.12 -18.05 7.31
C PRO A 82 0.11 -17.35 6.39
N GLN A 83 -0.52 -16.25 6.84
CA GLN A 83 -1.47 -15.47 6.05
C GLN A 83 -0.77 -14.39 5.21
N LEU A 84 0.36 -13.83 5.67
CA LEU A 84 1.00 -12.67 5.05
C LEU A 84 1.33 -12.86 3.56
N PRO A 85 1.89 -14.00 3.12
CA PRO A 85 2.13 -14.24 1.69
C PRO A 85 0.85 -14.32 0.85
N LYS A 86 -0.26 -14.80 1.45
CA LYS A 86 -1.52 -15.05 0.72
C LYS A 86 -2.20 -13.77 0.26
N PHE A 87 -1.93 -12.65 0.94
CA PHE A 87 -2.43 -11.34 0.58
C PHE A 87 -1.78 -10.76 -0.70
N PHE A 88 -0.65 -11.32 -1.14
CA PHE A 88 0.03 -10.92 -2.37
C PHE A 88 -0.08 -11.99 -3.46
N THR A 89 -1.30 -12.50 -3.65
CA THR A 89 -1.64 -13.46 -4.71
C THR A 89 -2.65 -12.86 -5.68
N THR A 90 -2.64 -13.33 -6.92
CA THR A 90 -3.62 -12.91 -7.94
C THR A 90 -5.03 -13.33 -7.56
N GLU A 91 -5.21 -14.47 -6.89
CA GLU A 91 -6.50 -14.88 -6.32
C GLU A 91 -7.02 -13.87 -5.29
N TYR A 92 -6.15 -13.38 -4.41
CA TYR A 92 -6.53 -12.35 -3.45
C TYR A 92 -6.84 -11.00 -4.12
N ALA A 93 -6.11 -10.63 -5.18
CA ALA A 93 -6.31 -9.38 -5.91
C ALA A 93 -7.44 -9.44 -6.94
N GLY A 94 -7.82 -10.61 -7.45
CA GLY A 94 -8.76 -10.79 -8.55
C GLY A 94 -10.24 -10.62 -8.16
N THR A 95 -10.52 -10.10 -6.96
CA THR A 95 -11.90 -9.96 -6.46
C THR A 95 -12.45 -8.54 -6.60
N TYR A 96 -11.71 -7.60 -7.20
CA TYR A 96 -12.13 -6.20 -7.24
C TYR A 96 -13.09 -5.91 -8.39
N SER A 97 -14.06 -5.03 -8.10
CA SER A 97 -14.99 -4.45 -9.07
C SER A 97 -14.56 -3.04 -9.49
N ASP A 98 -15.09 -2.55 -10.62
CA ASP A 98 -14.89 -1.16 -11.08
C ASP A 98 -15.37 -0.14 -10.03
N GLU A 99 -16.43 -0.48 -9.29
CA GLU A 99 -16.96 0.35 -8.21
C GLU A 99 -15.96 0.49 -7.06
N GLU A 100 -15.31 -0.62 -6.66
CA GLU A 100 -14.27 -0.62 -5.63
C GLU A 100 -13.04 0.17 -6.07
N LEU A 101 -12.58 -0.03 -7.32
CA LEU A 101 -11.49 0.74 -7.90
C LEU A 101 -11.79 2.25 -7.86
N THR A 102 -12.94 2.63 -8.42
CA THR A 102 -13.40 4.02 -8.47
C THR A 102 -13.47 4.62 -7.06
N LYS A 103 -14.02 3.88 -6.11
CA LYS A 103 -14.14 4.32 -4.72
C LYS A 103 -12.77 4.53 -4.07
N SER A 104 -11.86 3.56 -4.16
CA SER A 104 -10.54 3.64 -3.52
C SER A 104 -9.68 4.76 -4.13
N VAL A 105 -9.73 4.94 -5.46
CA VAL A 105 -9.06 6.04 -6.17
C VAL A 105 -9.64 7.38 -5.74
N ASN A 106 -10.95 7.57 -5.78
CA ASN A 106 -11.59 8.84 -5.39
C ASN A 106 -11.32 9.21 -3.93
N MET A 107 -11.34 8.24 -3.03
CA MET A 107 -10.96 8.46 -1.62
C MET A 107 -9.50 8.89 -1.48
N TYR A 108 -8.59 8.32 -2.28
CA TYR A 108 -7.19 8.73 -2.29
C TYR A 108 -7.03 10.15 -2.84
N LEU A 109 -7.63 10.46 -3.98
CA LEU A 109 -7.60 11.79 -4.60
C LEU A 109 -8.15 12.87 -3.66
N GLY A 110 -9.28 12.61 -3.00
CA GLY A 110 -9.85 13.52 -2.00
C GLY A 110 -8.88 13.78 -0.84
N ARG A 111 -8.24 12.73 -0.30
CA ARG A 111 -7.20 12.88 0.75
C ARG A 111 -6.01 13.71 0.25
N MET A 112 -5.61 13.52 -1.00
CA MET A 112 -4.53 14.26 -1.63
C MET A 112 -4.90 15.74 -1.82
N MET A 113 -6.14 16.06 -2.19
CA MET A 113 -6.64 17.45 -2.22
C MET A 113 -6.58 18.11 -0.84
N PHE A 114 -7.11 17.45 0.20
CA PHE A 114 -7.07 18.00 1.56
C PHE A 114 -5.64 18.24 2.07
N ARG A 115 -4.71 17.32 1.77
CA ARG A 115 -3.29 17.48 2.12
C ARG A 115 -2.65 18.71 1.49
N ARG A 116 -3.17 19.20 0.35
CA ARG A 116 -2.63 20.34 -0.41
C ARG A 116 -3.37 21.66 -0.14
N LEU A 117 -4.20 21.75 0.90
CA LEU A 117 -4.91 23.00 1.23
C LEU A 117 -4.01 24.09 1.81
N SER A 118 -2.96 23.72 2.55
CA SER A 118 -2.05 24.70 3.14
C SER A 118 -0.95 25.10 2.16
N SER A 119 -0.56 26.38 2.16
CA SER A 119 0.52 26.90 1.31
C SER A 119 1.85 26.19 1.58
N ILE A 120 2.12 25.81 2.83
CA ILE A 120 3.32 25.04 3.18
C ILE A 120 3.34 23.66 2.53
N ASN A 121 2.20 22.97 2.48
CA ASN A 121 2.12 21.67 1.82
C ASN A 121 2.18 21.81 0.30
N GLN A 122 1.56 22.84 -0.27
CA GLN A 122 1.70 23.13 -1.71
C GLN A 122 3.17 23.33 -2.10
N ALA A 123 3.89 24.19 -1.35
CA ALA A 123 5.31 24.41 -1.57
C ALA A 123 6.13 23.11 -1.43
N TYR A 124 5.81 22.27 -0.43
CA TYR A 124 6.45 20.97 -0.24
C TYR A 124 6.27 20.05 -1.45
N TYR A 125 5.04 19.85 -1.94
CA TYR A 125 4.79 18.94 -3.06
C TYR A 125 5.42 19.47 -4.37
N LEU A 126 5.33 20.77 -4.67
CA LEU A 126 5.98 21.35 -5.85
C LEU A 126 7.51 21.19 -5.80
N ALA A 127 8.12 21.45 -4.64
CA ALA A 127 9.56 21.27 -4.46
C ALA A 127 9.98 19.80 -4.54
N HIS A 128 9.17 18.89 -3.99
CA HIS A 128 9.39 17.45 -4.07
C HIS A 128 9.35 16.96 -5.52
N SER A 129 8.31 17.32 -6.28
CA SER A 129 8.19 16.97 -7.70
C SER A 129 9.38 17.50 -8.50
N TYR A 130 9.77 18.77 -8.30
CA TYR A 130 10.93 19.34 -8.99
C TYR A 130 12.24 18.63 -8.62
N TYR A 131 12.44 18.28 -7.35
CA TYR A 131 13.67 17.66 -6.89
C TYR A 131 13.86 16.24 -7.45
N PHE A 132 12.80 15.43 -7.49
CA PHE A 132 12.88 14.03 -7.92
C PHE A 132 12.64 13.84 -9.42
N GLU A 133 11.73 14.61 -10.01
CA GLU A 133 11.26 14.42 -11.40
C GLU A 133 11.71 15.56 -12.34
N GLY A 134 12.27 16.65 -11.81
CA GLY A 134 12.66 17.81 -12.60
C GLY A 134 11.49 18.68 -13.08
N ASP A 135 10.26 18.33 -12.67
CA ASP A 135 9.02 19.02 -13.05
C ASP A 135 8.16 19.26 -11.80
N ILE A 136 7.70 20.50 -11.61
CA ILE A 136 6.81 20.87 -10.52
C ILE A 136 5.41 20.23 -10.64
N TYR A 137 4.99 19.85 -11.85
CA TYR A 137 3.66 19.27 -12.14
C TYR A 137 3.61 17.74 -12.11
N ALA A 138 4.75 17.05 -11.98
CA ALA A 138 4.81 15.59 -12.07
C ALA A 138 3.84 14.87 -11.10
N ASP A 139 3.69 15.37 -9.88
CA ASP A 139 2.74 14.83 -8.91
C ASP A 139 1.27 15.02 -9.35
N GLU A 140 0.93 16.16 -9.96
CA GLU A 140 -0.41 16.41 -10.50
C GLU A 140 -0.73 15.49 -11.68
N GLU A 141 0.23 15.31 -12.60
CA GLU A 141 0.09 14.39 -13.74
C GLU A 141 -0.11 12.93 -13.29
N ILE A 142 0.58 12.50 -12.22
CA ILE A 142 0.36 11.17 -11.62
C ILE A 142 -1.06 11.05 -11.06
N LEU A 143 -1.57 12.07 -10.38
CA LEU A 143 -2.93 12.07 -9.84
C LEU A 143 -3.98 12.06 -10.96
N ASP A 144 -3.73 12.73 -12.08
CA ASP A 144 -4.60 12.71 -13.25
C ASP A 144 -4.57 11.36 -13.96
N ARG A 145 -3.39 10.80 -14.20
CA ARG A 145 -3.24 9.42 -14.72
C ARG A 145 -3.98 8.41 -13.85
N LEU A 146 -3.99 8.60 -12.53
CA LEU A 146 -4.66 7.69 -11.60
C LEU A 146 -6.19 7.69 -11.78
N LYS A 147 -6.80 8.80 -12.23
CA LYS A 147 -8.24 8.89 -12.55
C LYS A 147 -8.63 8.04 -13.75
N GLU A 148 -7.70 7.85 -14.69
CA GLU A 148 -7.91 7.15 -15.95
C GLU A 148 -7.61 5.65 -15.87
N VAL A 149 -7.09 5.16 -14.73
CA VAL A 149 -6.80 3.74 -14.54
C VAL A 149 -8.07 2.91 -14.58
N LYS A 150 -8.03 1.83 -15.37
CA LYS A 150 -9.14 0.87 -15.47
C LYS A 150 -8.85 -0.42 -14.73
N LEU A 151 -9.90 -1.19 -14.48
CA LEU A 151 -9.77 -2.47 -13.78
C LEU A 151 -8.90 -3.46 -14.57
N GLU A 152 -8.93 -3.41 -15.90
CA GLU A 152 -8.05 -4.25 -16.74
C GLU A 152 -6.57 -3.94 -16.52
N ASP A 153 -6.21 -2.67 -16.32
CA ASP A 153 -4.83 -2.26 -16.04
C ASP A 153 -4.37 -2.81 -14.68
N VAL A 154 -5.24 -2.73 -13.67
CA VAL A 154 -5.01 -3.26 -12.32
C VAL A 154 -4.81 -4.77 -12.36
N ASN A 155 -5.69 -5.50 -13.06
CA ASN A 155 -5.60 -6.95 -13.20
C ASN A 155 -4.32 -7.36 -13.92
N ARG A 156 -3.96 -6.63 -14.99
CA ARG A 156 -2.72 -6.86 -15.75
C ARG A 156 -1.48 -6.71 -14.87
N VAL A 157 -1.39 -5.66 -14.05
CA VAL A 157 -0.23 -5.48 -13.16
C VAL A 157 -0.24 -6.43 -11.96
N ALA A 158 -1.41 -6.84 -11.48
CA ALA A 158 -1.53 -7.87 -10.46
C ALA A 158 -0.92 -9.20 -10.96
N GLU A 159 -1.30 -9.65 -12.15
CA GLU A 159 -0.74 -10.85 -12.81
C GLU A 159 0.78 -10.72 -13.08
N LYS A 160 1.22 -9.52 -13.46
CA LYS A 160 2.63 -9.29 -13.78
C LYS A 160 3.52 -9.31 -12.53
N TYR A 161 3.11 -8.66 -11.45
CA TYR A 161 3.98 -8.30 -10.31
C TYR A 161 3.65 -8.97 -8.97
N LEU A 162 2.47 -9.59 -8.77
CA LEU A 162 2.19 -10.36 -7.55
C LEU A 162 2.90 -11.72 -7.57
N LYS A 163 4.22 -11.66 -7.61
CA LYS A 163 5.14 -12.80 -7.64
C LYS A 163 6.09 -12.64 -6.46
N VAL A 164 5.78 -13.34 -5.38
CA VAL A 164 6.61 -13.34 -4.18
C VAL A 164 7.93 -14.04 -4.50
N ILE A 165 9.00 -13.25 -4.62
CA ILE A 165 10.37 -13.73 -4.85
C ILE A 165 11.24 -13.17 -3.74
N ASN A 166 11.97 -14.05 -3.03
CA ASN A 166 12.88 -13.69 -1.94
C ASN A 166 12.24 -12.73 -0.90
N PRO A 167 11.11 -13.10 -0.28
CA PRO A 167 10.47 -12.24 0.70
C PRO A 167 11.36 -12.08 1.94
N VAL A 168 11.27 -10.89 2.55
CA VAL A 168 11.86 -10.57 3.84
C VAL A 168 10.76 -10.64 4.89
N GLU A 169 11.00 -11.41 5.94
CA GLU A 169 10.16 -11.51 7.12
C GLU A 169 10.97 -11.06 8.34
N VAL A 170 10.42 -10.15 9.14
CA VAL A 170 11.05 -9.65 10.37
C VAL A 170 10.03 -9.71 11.50
N ILE A 171 10.46 -10.25 12.64
CA ILE A 171 9.67 -10.37 13.87
C ILE A 171 10.46 -9.70 14.99
N VAL A 172 9.82 -8.77 15.69
CA VAL A 172 10.39 -8.09 16.86
C VAL A 172 9.43 -8.28 18.03
N HIS A 173 9.90 -8.97 19.07
CA HIS A 173 9.15 -9.21 20.31
C HIS A 173 9.35 -8.09 21.33
#